data_AF-A0A2T3IYG3-F1
#
_entry.id   AF-A0A2T3IYG3-F1
#
_cell.length_a   1.000
_cell.length_b   1.000
_cell.length_c   1.000
_cell.angle_alpha   90.00
_cell.angle_beta   90.00
_cell.angle_gamma   90.00
#
_symmetry.space_group_name_H-M   'P 1'
#
loop_
_entity.id
_entity.type
_entity.pdbx_description
1 polymer ?
#
loop_
_entity_poly.entity_id
_entity_poly.type
_entity_poly.pdbx_seq_one_letter_code
_entity_poly.pdbx_strand_id
1 'polypeptide(L)'
;MKKHTPITLALLAALSFNVHATQDSSASVPVQRPENAVEPSVANVSLQSLTAEQLVEAATREVVDIASVESANEAAVKALKQQLENAKSGEVITIAPGRYANLGVVNLTADDITVKAEQAGTVLLTGLVQLVAKGDDITLDSLVFTEGGPAERFGGVRLEGMRNTLQNSTFYYFNDDYTYEPDERRSEYPRFLWVSLWGKDSKVVNNRFEGKHKRGTLIGIQKNIDDKADNHLIEGNIFYSQKKNRYNELAIKEAVRYNGNSWEAIRIGDSKSSQWPSRTQFVNNLLVDSDGERELISIKSGENRIAGNTIFESAAMISLRHGKANTVENNVIIGNNKQDTGGIRIYDENHVVRNNYLVGLRGSGGQIAGNADVRGGVVINTGIIDVKNNEQLDQAVKGKELNKQWTPKNVIVENNTMVDVEFGMVHGNQGHRVSLFDNSQVETVFTGDKIQFSQNVVYNLDETLQALRADLATPLTEPMYSGETYFGQVHGIDGVPEGVSQQKPNYTKVGDFYQFAEGGADVSKLHVLTADEIGPSYRLKAAPKS
;
A
#
# COMPACT_ATOMS: atom_id res chain seq x y z
N MET A 1 32.56 2.00 -51.85
CA MET A 1 33.60 2.77 -51.12
C MET A 1 32.96 3.23 -49.82
N LYS A 2 33.37 2.93 -48.58
CA LYS A 2 34.44 2.20 -47.86
C LYS A 2 33.71 1.78 -46.55
N LYS A 3 33.99 0.71 -45.81
CA LYS A 3 34.81 -0.49 -45.87
C LYS A 3 34.20 -1.39 -44.77
N HIS A 4 33.80 -2.61 -45.10
CA HIS A 4 33.63 -3.67 -44.11
C HIS A 4 34.98 -4.34 -43.89
N THR A 5 35.29 -4.71 -42.64
CA THR A 5 36.26 -5.77 -42.35
C THR A 5 35.77 -6.52 -41.10
N PRO A 6 35.73 -7.86 -41.12
CA PRO A 6 35.10 -8.70 -40.09
C PRO A 6 36.12 -9.21 -39.07
N ILE A 7 35.65 -9.66 -37.90
CA ILE A 7 36.40 -10.60 -37.07
C ILE A 7 35.44 -11.70 -36.62
N THR A 8 35.69 -12.89 -37.14
CA THR A 8 35.19 -14.18 -36.66
C THR A 8 36.31 -14.79 -35.81
N LEU A 9 35.97 -15.36 -34.64
CA LEU A 9 36.20 -16.78 -34.29
C LEU A 9 36.35 -16.98 -32.76
N ALA A 10 35.55 -17.93 -32.29
CA ALA A 10 35.47 -18.62 -31.01
C ALA A 10 36.71 -18.67 -30.09
N LEU A 11 36.44 -18.58 -28.79
CA LEU A 11 37.09 -19.43 -27.79
C LEU A 11 36.05 -19.95 -26.79
N LEU A 12 35.85 -21.27 -26.79
CA LEU A 12 35.24 -22.03 -25.71
C LEU A 12 36.10 -21.85 -24.45
N ALA A 13 35.49 -21.43 -23.35
CA ALA A 13 36.03 -21.68 -22.02
C ALA A 13 34.87 -22.10 -21.11
N ALA A 14 34.83 -23.40 -20.81
CA ALA A 14 34.01 -23.97 -19.77
C ALA A 14 34.42 -23.35 -18.44
N LEU A 15 33.54 -22.54 -17.85
CA LEU A 15 33.64 -22.13 -16.45
C LEU A 15 32.76 -23.06 -15.64
N SER A 16 33.41 -24.08 -15.10
CA SER A 16 32.95 -24.86 -13.95
C SER A 16 32.53 -23.90 -12.84
N PHE A 17 31.24 -23.90 -12.48
CA PHE A 17 30.76 -23.31 -11.25
C PHE A 17 31.32 -24.10 -10.06
N ASN A 18 32.50 -23.71 -9.60
CA ASN A 18 32.95 -24.06 -8.27
C ASN A 18 32.16 -23.22 -7.28
N VAL A 19 31.26 -23.88 -6.55
CA VAL A 19 30.62 -23.37 -5.34
C VAL A 19 31.73 -23.09 -4.33
N HIS A 20 32.21 -21.84 -4.28
CA HIS A 20 32.90 -21.31 -3.11
C HIS A 20 31.84 -20.77 -2.17
N ALA A 21 31.52 -21.58 -1.16
CA ALA A 21 30.80 -21.14 0.01
C ALA A 21 31.69 -20.15 0.77
N THR A 22 31.50 -18.86 0.52
CA THR A 22 31.91 -17.81 1.44
C THR A 22 30.77 -17.64 2.44
N GLN A 23 31.01 -18.08 3.68
CA GLN A 23 30.20 -17.74 4.84
C GLN A 23 30.22 -16.22 5.00
N ASP A 24 29.19 -15.54 4.51
CA ASP A 24 28.89 -14.17 4.89
C ASP A 24 27.81 -14.25 5.96
N SER A 25 28.24 -14.15 7.22
CA SER A 25 27.38 -14.16 8.39
C SER A 25 26.70 -12.80 8.55
N SER A 26 25.68 -12.51 7.74
CA SER A 26 24.67 -11.49 8.07
C SER A 26 23.58 -12.16 8.91
N ALA A 27 23.95 -12.56 10.13
CA ALA A 27 22.97 -12.90 11.14
C ALA A 27 22.13 -11.64 11.39
N SER A 28 20.84 -11.72 11.03
CA SER A 28 19.82 -10.76 11.42
C SER A 28 19.92 -10.54 12.93
N VAL A 29 20.39 -9.37 13.34
CA VAL A 29 20.31 -8.96 14.74
C VAL A 29 18.81 -8.91 15.09
N PRO A 30 18.34 -9.70 16.07
CA PRO A 30 16.97 -9.58 16.54
C PRO A 30 16.87 -8.21 17.23
N VAL A 31 16.00 -7.34 16.73
CA VAL A 31 15.62 -6.13 17.43
C VAL A 31 14.96 -6.58 18.73
N GLN A 32 15.65 -6.38 19.86
CA GLN A 32 15.07 -6.60 21.18
C GLN A 32 13.91 -5.63 21.37
N ARG A 33 12.71 -6.17 21.66
CA ARG A 33 11.59 -5.37 22.16
C ARG A 33 12.06 -4.62 23.41
N PRO A 34 11.66 -3.35 23.61
CA PRO A 34 11.84 -2.71 24.90
C PRO A 34 11.13 -3.54 25.98
N GLU A 35 11.85 -3.89 27.06
CA GLU A 35 11.40 -4.74 28.17
C GLU A 35 10.25 -4.15 29.02
N ASN A 36 9.60 -3.07 28.57
CA ASN A 36 8.43 -2.47 29.20
C ASN A 36 7.30 -2.22 28.18
N ALA A 37 7.04 -3.19 27.29
CA ALA A 37 5.79 -3.22 26.55
C ALA A 37 4.65 -3.57 27.51
N VAL A 38 3.81 -2.58 27.81
CA VAL A 38 2.51 -2.79 28.46
C VAL A 38 1.78 -3.87 27.66
N GLU A 39 1.27 -4.92 28.35
CA GLU A 39 0.44 -5.95 27.72
C GLU A 39 -0.70 -5.26 26.93
N PRO A 40 -0.95 -5.64 25.66
CA PRO A 40 -1.90 -4.94 24.83
C PRO A 40 -3.31 -5.04 25.43
N SER A 41 -3.87 -3.88 25.81
CA SER A 41 -5.15 -3.73 26.50
C SER A 41 -6.37 -3.95 25.61
N VAL A 42 -6.25 -4.70 24.51
CA VAL A 42 -7.33 -4.97 23.54
C VAL A 42 -7.76 -6.44 23.57
N ALA A 43 -7.27 -7.23 24.53
CA ALA A 43 -7.52 -8.68 24.63
C ALA A 43 -8.99 -9.12 24.83
N ASN A 44 -10.00 -8.24 24.72
CA ASN A 44 -11.41 -8.56 24.94
C ASN A 44 -12.41 -7.87 23.97
N VAL A 45 -11.99 -7.27 22.86
CA VAL A 45 -12.94 -6.67 21.89
C VAL A 45 -13.16 -7.61 20.72
N SER A 46 -14.40 -8.11 20.57
CA SER A 46 -14.79 -8.97 19.45
C SER A 46 -14.49 -8.29 18.12
N LEU A 47 -13.84 -8.98 17.18
CA LEU A 47 -13.66 -8.53 15.78
C LEU A 47 -14.97 -8.03 15.13
N GLN A 48 -16.13 -8.53 15.58
CA GLN A 48 -17.46 -8.12 15.09
C GLN A 48 -18.02 -6.86 15.79
N SER A 49 -17.39 -6.41 16.87
CA SER A 49 -17.78 -5.23 17.66
C SER A 49 -16.76 -4.09 17.61
N LEU A 50 -15.61 -4.31 16.97
CA LEU A 50 -14.60 -3.28 16.74
C LEU A 50 -15.23 -2.12 15.96
N THR A 51 -14.94 -0.90 16.40
CA THR A 51 -15.26 0.32 15.64
C THR A 51 -14.01 1.01 15.15
N ALA A 52 -14.15 1.83 14.10
CA ALA A 52 -13.05 2.64 13.59
C ALA A 52 -12.45 3.53 14.70
N GLU A 53 -13.31 4.14 15.52
CA GLU A 53 -12.92 5.01 16.64
C GLU A 53 -12.05 4.26 17.65
N GLN A 54 -12.43 3.05 18.06
CA GLN A 54 -11.65 2.24 19.00
C GLN A 54 -10.24 1.93 18.48
N LEU A 55 -10.10 1.73 17.16
CA LEU A 55 -8.80 1.45 16.55
C LEU A 55 -7.92 2.70 16.42
N VAL A 56 -8.50 3.87 16.15
CA VAL A 56 -7.74 5.10 15.81
C VAL A 56 -7.70 6.16 16.91
N GLU A 57 -8.44 6.01 18.02
CA GLU A 57 -8.53 7.03 19.06
C GLU A 57 -7.18 7.33 19.72
N ALA A 58 -6.37 6.28 19.94
CA ALA A 58 -5.11 6.35 20.69
C ALA A 58 -5.32 6.87 22.13
N ALA A 59 -6.30 6.30 22.84
CA ALA A 59 -6.78 6.82 24.12
C ALA A 59 -5.69 6.92 25.20
N THR A 60 -4.63 6.10 25.11
CA THR A 60 -3.48 6.12 26.03
C THR A 60 -2.45 7.21 25.72
N ARG A 61 -2.54 7.88 24.57
CA ARG A 61 -1.59 8.90 24.12
C ARG A 61 -1.92 10.27 24.69
N GLU A 62 -0.88 11.08 24.90
CA GLU A 62 -1.05 12.46 25.34
C GLU A 62 -1.82 13.27 24.31
N VAL A 63 -2.74 14.12 24.78
CA VAL A 63 -3.57 14.97 23.92
C VAL A 63 -2.88 16.30 23.66
N VAL A 64 -2.67 16.62 22.38
CA VAL A 64 -2.25 17.95 21.94
C VAL A 64 -3.47 18.70 21.40
N ASP A 65 -3.93 19.72 22.12
CA ASP A 65 -5.00 20.60 21.66
C ASP A 65 -4.45 21.62 20.67
N ILE A 66 -4.60 21.35 19.37
CA ILE A 66 -4.02 22.19 18.32
C ILE A 66 -4.67 23.57 18.22
N ALA A 67 -5.85 23.77 18.82
CA ALA A 67 -6.48 25.08 18.90
C ALA A 67 -5.76 26.01 19.89
N SER A 68 -5.02 25.44 20.85
CA SER A 68 -4.24 26.19 21.84
C SER A 68 -2.83 26.58 21.36
N VAL A 69 -2.37 26.03 20.23
CA VAL A 69 -1.04 26.33 19.68
C VAL A 69 -1.06 27.72 19.02
N GLU A 70 -0.24 28.63 19.55
CA GLU A 70 -0.15 30.03 19.09
C GLU A 70 0.51 30.15 17.71
N SER A 71 0.09 31.16 16.94
CA SER A 71 0.72 31.49 15.66
C SER A 71 2.08 32.14 15.84
N ALA A 72 3.10 31.59 15.20
CA ALA A 72 4.40 32.22 15.09
C ALA A 72 4.29 33.50 14.26
N ASN A 73 4.96 34.58 14.70
CA ASN A 73 5.04 35.80 13.91
C ASN A 73 5.94 35.62 12.68
N GLU A 74 5.84 36.54 11.71
CA GLU A 74 6.58 36.46 10.44
C GLU A 74 8.11 36.36 10.64
N ALA A 75 8.66 37.05 11.64
CA ALA A 75 10.08 36.99 11.95
C ALA A 75 10.51 35.60 12.42
N ALA A 76 9.70 34.95 13.27
CA ALA A 76 9.94 33.59 13.75
C ALA A 76 9.83 32.55 12.63
N VAL A 77 8.84 32.67 11.74
CA VAL A 77 8.71 31.80 10.55
C VAL A 77 9.94 31.94 9.65
N LYS A 78 10.38 33.17 9.37
CA LYS A 78 11.57 33.43 8.55
C LYS A 78 12.84 32.90 9.22
N ALA A 79 12.99 33.07 10.53
CA ALA A 79 14.12 32.57 11.28
C ALA A 79 14.19 31.04 11.25
N LEU A 80 13.06 30.35 11.45
CA LEU A 80 12.99 28.89 11.35
C LEU A 80 13.40 28.41 9.96
N LYS A 81 12.85 29.02 8.89
CA LYS A 81 13.24 28.68 7.51
C LYS A 81 14.74 28.82 7.30
N GLN A 82 15.33 29.95 7.72
CA GLN A 82 16.76 30.19 7.59
C GLN A 82 17.59 29.20 8.42
N GLN A 83 17.13 28.81 9.60
CA GLN A 83 17.81 27.81 10.42
C GLN A 83 17.83 26.45 9.73
N LEU A 84 16.69 26.02 9.16
CA LEU A 84 16.60 24.76 8.42
C LEU A 84 17.47 24.76 7.15
N GLU A 85 17.46 25.85 6.38
CA GLU A 85 18.24 25.94 5.12
C GLU A 85 19.76 26.08 5.34
N ASN A 86 20.18 26.59 6.50
CA ASN A 86 21.59 26.77 6.85
C ASN A 86 22.11 25.73 7.88
N ALA A 87 21.31 24.69 8.14
CA ALA A 87 21.65 23.62 9.07
C ALA A 87 22.99 22.99 8.69
N LYS A 88 23.79 22.66 9.70
CA LYS A 88 25.10 22.02 9.53
C LYS A 88 24.98 20.52 9.76
N SER A 89 25.92 19.75 9.21
CA SER A 89 25.94 18.32 9.47
C SER A 89 26.13 17.99 10.95
N GLY A 90 25.39 17.00 11.43
CA GLY A 90 25.32 16.63 12.86
C GLY A 90 24.42 17.52 13.72
N GLU A 91 23.75 18.52 13.14
CA GLU A 91 22.95 19.48 13.91
C GLU A 91 21.60 18.90 14.34
N VAL A 92 21.20 19.20 15.58
CA VAL A 92 19.86 18.93 16.10
C VAL A 92 19.09 20.24 16.23
N ILE A 93 18.13 20.46 15.34
CA ILE A 93 17.23 21.61 15.34
C ILE A 93 15.98 21.23 16.15
N THR A 94 15.83 21.85 17.32
CA THR A 94 14.64 21.70 18.17
C THR A 94 13.73 22.92 18.00
N ILE A 95 12.50 22.71 17.54
CA ILE A 95 11.55 23.76 17.20
C ILE A 95 10.58 23.96 18.37
N ALA A 96 10.50 25.18 18.89
CA ALA A 96 9.57 25.55 19.95
C ALA A 96 8.10 25.40 19.51
N PRO A 97 7.17 25.11 20.43
CA PRO A 97 5.74 25.04 20.14
C PRO A 97 5.25 26.26 19.35
N GLY A 98 4.47 26.04 18.29
CA GLY A 98 3.97 27.12 17.46
C GLY A 98 3.38 26.66 16.13
N ARG A 99 2.53 27.51 15.57
CA ARG A 99 1.95 27.38 14.23
C ARG A 99 2.74 28.24 13.25
N TYR A 100 3.51 27.59 12.38
CA TYR A 100 4.42 28.19 11.41
C TYR A 100 3.82 28.11 10.01
N ALA A 101 3.19 29.19 9.57
CA ALA A 101 2.49 29.25 8.29
C ALA A 101 3.44 29.55 7.12
N ASN A 102 3.18 28.93 5.96
CA ASN A 102 3.77 29.30 4.66
C ASN A 102 5.31 29.30 4.63
N LEU A 103 5.94 28.28 5.21
CA LEU A 103 7.39 28.07 5.05
C LEU A 103 7.80 27.92 3.57
N GLY A 104 6.87 27.53 2.70
CA GLY A 104 7.11 27.22 1.30
C GLY A 104 8.02 26.00 1.16
N VAL A 105 8.85 26.00 0.13
CA VAL A 105 9.88 24.96 -0.04
C VAL A 105 11.08 25.29 0.83
N VAL A 106 11.52 24.31 1.61
CA VAL A 106 12.69 24.35 2.51
C VAL A 106 13.61 23.19 2.16
N ASN A 107 14.87 23.48 1.83
CA ASN A 107 15.84 22.45 1.46
C ASN A 107 16.81 22.19 2.61
N LEU A 108 16.83 20.96 3.12
CA LEU A 108 17.82 20.47 4.09
C LEU A 108 18.91 19.75 3.29
N THR A 109 20.06 20.39 3.10
CA THR A 109 21.12 19.94 2.18
C THR A 109 22.30 19.27 2.85
N ALA A 110 22.54 19.53 4.13
CA ALA A 110 23.59 18.86 4.89
C ALA A 110 23.11 17.49 5.39
N ASP A 111 24.06 16.60 5.64
CA ASP A 111 23.80 15.23 6.11
C ASP A 111 23.68 15.18 7.64
N ASP A 112 23.09 14.12 8.20
CA ASP A 112 23.03 13.85 9.65
C ASP A 112 22.37 14.99 10.44
N ILE A 113 21.19 15.43 10.00
CA ILE A 113 20.40 16.47 10.67
C ILE A 113 19.20 15.84 11.36
N THR A 114 18.92 16.23 12.60
CA THR A 114 17.61 15.97 13.23
C THR A 114 16.83 17.27 13.35
N VAL A 115 15.64 17.32 12.74
CA VAL A 115 14.66 18.39 12.93
C VAL A 115 13.51 17.83 13.76
N LYS A 116 13.31 18.35 14.97
CA LYS A 116 12.30 17.83 15.90
C LYS A 116 11.50 18.94 16.58
N ALA A 117 10.26 18.63 16.95
CA ALA A 117 9.52 19.46 17.89
C ALA A 117 10.12 19.37 19.30
N GLU A 118 10.11 20.48 20.05
CA GLU A 118 10.48 20.49 21.47
C GLU A 118 9.53 19.62 22.30
N GLN A 119 8.23 19.76 22.04
CA GLN A 119 7.17 18.89 22.53
C GLN A 119 6.47 18.23 21.33
N ALA A 120 6.30 16.92 21.39
CA ALA A 120 5.78 16.19 20.23
C ALA A 120 4.37 16.66 19.85
N GLY A 121 4.15 16.90 18.56
CA GLY A 121 2.84 17.32 18.04
C GLY A 121 2.51 18.81 18.18
N THR A 122 3.37 19.63 18.82
CA THR A 122 3.08 21.05 19.07
C THR A 122 3.67 22.01 18.02
N VAL A 123 4.40 21.48 17.03
CA VAL A 123 4.93 22.26 15.90
C VAL A 123 4.04 22.02 14.69
N LEU A 124 3.16 22.98 14.44
CA LEU A 124 2.20 22.95 13.33
C LEU A 124 2.78 23.69 12.14
N LEU A 125 3.06 22.97 11.07
CA LEU A 125 3.43 23.52 9.77
C LEU A 125 2.14 23.69 8.96
N THR A 126 1.73 24.95 8.77
CA THR A 126 0.47 25.31 8.09
C THR A 126 0.72 26.10 6.82
N GLY A 127 -0.33 26.37 6.05
CA GLY A 127 -0.17 26.98 4.74
C GLY A 127 0.51 26.06 3.73
N LEU A 128 1.19 26.65 2.75
CA LEU A 128 2.01 25.90 1.80
C LEU A 128 3.38 25.56 2.41
N VAL A 129 3.68 24.27 2.56
CA VAL A 129 4.99 23.79 3.04
C VAL A 129 5.49 22.57 2.25
N GLN A 130 6.79 22.51 2.01
CA GLN A 130 7.51 21.31 1.59
C GLN A 130 8.90 21.28 2.23
N LEU A 131 9.17 20.26 3.04
CA LEU A 131 10.50 19.94 3.56
C LEU A 131 11.17 18.96 2.60
N VAL A 132 12.29 19.35 2.00
CA VAL A 132 13.08 18.52 1.09
C VAL A 132 14.37 18.09 1.78
N ALA A 133 14.41 16.84 2.24
CA ALA A 133 15.59 16.21 2.81
C ALA A 133 16.51 15.72 1.68
N LYS A 134 17.44 16.58 1.26
CA LYS A 134 18.40 16.30 0.18
C LYS A 134 19.64 15.58 0.66
N GLY A 135 20.13 15.95 1.85
CA GLY A 135 21.21 15.23 2.51
C GLY A 135 20.79 13.83 2.93
N ASP A 136 21.78 13.04 3.30
CA ASP A 136 21.63 11.72 3.88
C ASP A 136 21.40 11.79 5.40
N ASP A 137 20.81 10.75 5.98
CA ASP A 137 20.64 10.59 7.44
C ASP A 137 19.86 11.73 8.13
N ILE A 138 18.95 12.39 7.40
CA ILE A 138 18.06 13.43 7.95
C ILE A 138 16.85 12.79 8.63
N THR A 139 16.58 13.17 9.87
CA THR A 139 15.39 12.77 10.64
C THR A 139 14.44 13.95 10.84
N LEU A 140 13.19 13.80 10.41
CA LEU A 140 12.08 14.71 10.70
C LEU A 140 11.19 14.04 11.76
N ASP A 141 11.06 14.66 12.92
CA ASP A 141 10.46 14.05 14.11
C ASP A 141 9.38 14.93 14.74
N SER A 142 8.21 14.35 14.97
CA SER A 142 7.13 14.95 15.77
C SER A 142 6.52 16.24 15.20
N LEU A 143 6.50 16.38 13.88
CA LEU A 143 5.95 17.54 13.18
C LEU A 143 4.48 17.32 12.80
N VAL A 144 3.68 18.38 12.79
CA VAL A 144 2.28 18.33 12.35
C VAL A 144 2.08 19.13 11.07
N PHE A 145 1.60 18.49 10.02
CA PHE A 145 1.21 19.13 8.76
C PHE A 145 -0.32 19.24 8.71
N THR A 146 -0.85 20.47 8.76
CA THR A 146 -2.30 20.71 8.78
C THR A 146 -2.64 22.11 8.27
N GLU A 147 -3.93 22.43 8.13
CA GLU A 147 -4.41 23.79 7.78
C GLU A 147 -3.63 24.41 6.59
N GLY A 148 -3.52 23.64 5.51
CA GLY A 148 -2.68 23.97 4.37
C GLY A 148 -2.45 22.75 3.48
N GLY A 149 -1.41 22.81 2.64
CA GLY A 149 -1.10 21.72 1.73
C GLY A 149 0.34 21.76 1.21
N PRO A 150 0.74 20.75 0.43
CA PRO A 150 2.10 20.69 -0.10
C PRO A 150 2.41 21.92 -0.95
N ALA A 151 3.54 22.58 -0.69
CA ALA A 151 4.00 23.68 -1.54
C ALA A 151 4.31 23.23 -2.98
N GLU A 152 4.63 21.94 -3.16
CA GLU A 152 4.88 21.29 -4.45
C GLU A 152 4.26 19.89 -4.48
N ARG A 153 3.88 19.42 -5.66
CA ARG A 153 3.00 18.23 -5.83
C ARG A 153 3.54 16.90 -5.29
N PHE A 154 4.82 16.81 -4.97
CA PHE A 154 5.47 15.60 -4.47
C PHE A 154 5.49 15.48 -2.94
N GLY A 155 4.78 16.35 -2.22
CA GLY A 155 4.53 16.15 -0.79
C GLY A 155 4.92 17.34 0.08
N GLY A 156 4.34 17.39 1.28
CA GLY A 156 4.84 18.24 2.36
C GLY A 156 6.20 17.76 2.87
N VAL A 157 6.53 16.49 2.64
CA VAL A 157 7.85 15.90 2.89
C VAL A 157 8.36 15.17 1.66
N ARG A 158 9.61 15.46 1.28
CA ARG A 158 10.31 14.80 0.17
C ARG A 158 11.67 14.30 0.65
N LEU A 159 11.81 12.98 0.77
CA LEU A 159 13.02 12.30 1.21
C LEU A 159 13.87 11.94 -0.02
N GLU A 160 14.81 12.82 -0.39
CA GLU A 160 15.66 12.66 -1.57
C GLU A 160 16.96 11.89 -1.29
N GLY A 161 17.63 12.18 -0.17
CA GLY A 161 18.85 11.48 0.25
C GLY A 161 18.60 10.08 0.83
N MET A 162 19.69 9.39 1.15
CA MET A 162 19.70 8.04 1.73
C MET A 162 19.42 8.07 3.23
N ARG A 163 18.85 6.99 3.77
CA ARG A 163 18.63 6.77 5.22
C ARG A 163 17.81 7.86 5.93
N ASN A 164 17.11 8.69 5.17
CA ASN A 164 16.23 9.72 5.70
C ASN A 164 15.01 9.13 6.41
N THR A 165 14.59 9.74 7.51
CA THR A 165 13.51 9.24 8.37
C THR A 165 12.44 10.31 8.59
N LEU A 166 11.18 9.94 8.41
CA LEU A 166 10.01 10.68 8.90
C LEU A 166 9.37 9.85 10.02
N GLN A 167 9.32 10.41 11.22
CA GLN A 167 8.79 9.69 12.38
C GLN A 167 7.94 10.53 13.32
N ASN A 168 7.09 9.84 14.08
CA ASN A 168 6.25 10.41 15.15
C ASN A 168 5.40 11.60 14.68
N SER A 169 5.16 11.77 13.38
CA SER A 169 4.58 12.98 12.79
C SER A 169 3.12 12.77 12.40
N THR A 170 2.35 13.86 12.29
CA THR A 170 0.92 13.80 11.92
C THR A 170 0.62 14.67 10.70
N PHE A 171 0.02 14.09 9.68
CA PHE A 171 -0.68 14.84 8.63
C PHE A 171 -2.17 14.81 8.94
N TYR A 172 -2.77 15.98 9.17
CA TYR A 172 -4.18 16.12 9.53
C TYR A 172 -4.89 17.02 8.53
N TYR A 173 -5.64 16.42 7.60
CA TYR A 173 -6.39 17.11 6.54
C TYR A 173 -5.55 18.16 5.78
N PHE A 174 -4.36 17.76 5.32
CA PHE A 174 -3.41 18.62 4.62
C PHE A 174 -3.74 18.72 3.12
N ASN A 175 -4.92 19.30 2.81
CA ASN A 175 -5.51 19.32 1.47
C ASN A 175 -5.74 20.74 0.91
N ASP A 176 -5.25 21.78 1.56
CA ASP A 176 -5.67 23.17 1.30
C ASP A 176 -4.59 23.99 0.56
N ASP A 177 -4.93 25.23 0.20
CA ASP A 177 -4.08 26.30 -0.36
C ASP A 177 -3.46 26.11 -1.75
N TYR A 178 -3.20 24.88 -2.20
CA TYR A 178 -2.72 24.64 -3.57
C TYR A 178 -3.88 24.66 -4.59
N THR A 179 -3.60 25.08 -5.82
CA THR A 179 -4.57 25.06 -6.92
C THR A 179 -5.08 23.65 -7.20
N TYR A 180 -6.39 23.47 -7.18
CA TYR A 180 -7.05 22.17 -7.35
C TYR A 180 -8.22 22.26 -8.32
N GLU A 181 -7.90 22.60 -9.57
CA GLU A 181 -8.87 22.70 -10.66
C GLU A 181 -8.60 21.63 -11.71
N PRO A 182 -9.63 21.14 -12.42
CA PRO A 182 -9.46 20.24 -13.55
C PRO A 182 -8.69 20.95 -14.67
N ASP A 183 -7.72 20.26 -15.29
CA ASP A 183 -6.93 20.85 -16.39
C ASP A 183 -7.75 21.12 -17.65
N GLU A 184 -7.32 22.08 -18.49
CA GLU A 184 -8.02 22.40 -19.75
C GLU A 184 -7.94 21.25 -20.78
N ARG A 185 -6.90 20.42 -20.69
CA ARG A 185 -6.61 19.38 -21.70
C ARG A 185 -7.65 18.27 -21.69
N ARG A 186 -8.07 17.84 -20.50
CA ARG A 186 -8.89 16.64 -20.30
C ARG A 186 -9.64 16.66 -18.97
N SER A 187 -9.76 17.81 -18.32
CA SER A 187 -10.43 17.92 -17.03
C SER A 187 -9.83 17.03 -15.93
N GLU A 188 -8.51 16.79 -15.97
CA GLU A 188 -7.81 15.97 -14.98
C GLU A 188 -7.44 16.83 -13.76
N TYR A 189 -7.85 16.41 -12.56
CA TYR A 189 -7.44 17.07 -11.32
C TYR A 189 -5.96 16.77 -11.00
N PRO A 190 -5.21 17.72 -10.42
CA PRO A 190 -3.80 17.52 -10.12
C PRO A 190 -3.61 16.45 -9.03
N ARG A 191 -2.44 15.80 -9.05
CA ARG A 191 -2.06 14.78 -8.08
C ARG A 191 -1.05 15.35 -7.10
N PHE A 192 -1.48 15.55 -5.86
CA PHE A 192 -0.64 16.00 -4.76
C PHE A 192 -0.42 14.85 -3.78
N LEU A 193 0.85 14.52 -3.54
CA LEU A 193 1.26 13.57 -2.51
C LEU A 193 1.33 14.27 -1.15
N TRP A 194 1.45 13.49 -0.07
CA TRP A 194 1.87 14.03 1.24
C TRP A 194 3.33 13.74 1.52
N VAL A 195 3.80 12.55 1.16
CA VAL A 195 5.18 12.13 1.33
C VAL A 195 5.70 11.47 0.06
N SER A 196 6.95 11.74 -0.32
CA SER A 196 7.63 10.96 -1.36
C SER A 196 9.06 10.59 -0.98
N LEU A 197 9.45 9.37 -1.38
CA LEU A 197 10.77 8.79 -1.13
C LEU A 197 11.46 8.59 -2.49
N TRP A 198 12.70 9.05 -2.60
CA TRP A 198 13.48 8.99 -3.84
C TRP A 198 14.86 8.37 -3.65
N GLY A 199 15.40 8.47 -2.43
CA GLY A 199 16.68 7.90 -2.05
C GLY A 199 16.59 6.40 -1.76
N LYS A 200 17.43 5.94 -0.84
CA LYS A 200 17.55 4.53 -0.42
C LYS A 200 17.45 4.42 1.09
N ASP A 201 16.97 3.29 1.60
CA ASP A 201 16.94 2.96 3.02
C ASP A 201 16.17 3.96 3.92
N SER A 202 15.30 4.79 3.32
CA SER A 202 14.45 5.73 4.05
C SER A 202 13.41 5.02 4.92
N LYS A 203 13.04 5.67 6.02
CA LYS A 203 12.05 5.16 6.99
C LYS A 203 10.87 6.14 7.11
N VAL A 204 9.66 5.61 7.10
CA VAL A 204 8.43 6.33 7.45
C VAL A 204 7.76 5.53 8.55
N VAL A 205 8.00 5.93 9.81
CA VAL A 205 7.66 5.09 10.97
C VAL A 205 6.86 5.83 12.02
N ASN A 206 5.87 5.17 12.62
CA ASN A 206 5.11 5.74 13.74
C ASN A 206 4.43 7.09 13.43
N ASN A 207 3.95 7.28 12.19
CA ASN A 207 3.24 8.50 11.78
C ASN A 207 1.72 8.28 11.78
N ARG A 208 0.96 9.38 11.78
CA ARG A 208 -0.47 9.39 11.52
C ARG A 208 -0.77 10.19 10.25
N PHE A 209 -1.46 9.58 9.31
CA PHE A 209 -1.92 10.21 8.08
C PHE A 209 -3.44 10.17 8.02
N GLU A 210 -4.08 11.31 8.26
CA GLU A 210 -5.52 11.39 8.46
C GLU A 210 -6.18 12.39 7.51
N GLY A 211 -7.20 11.92 6.79
CA GLY A 211 -8.09 12.79 6.02
C GLY A 211 -7.51 13.27 4.69
N LYS A 212 -6.79 12.41 3.95
CA LYS A 212 -6.37 12.78 2.58
C LYS A 212 -7.56 12.75 1.63
N HIS A 213 -8.08 13.92 1.26
CA HIS A 213 -9.37 14.07 0.57
C HIS A 213 -9.28 14.66 -0.84
N LYS A 214 -8.06 14.95 -1.30
CA LYS A 214 -7.77 15.37 -2.69
C LYS A 214 -6.85 14.38 -3.40
N ARG A 215 -6.94 14.36 -4.73
CA ARG A 215 -6.31 13.38 -5.62
C ARG A 215 -4.78 13.35 -5.49
N GLY A 216 -4.22 12.16 -5.64
CA GLY A 216 -2.80 11.83 -5.50
C GLY A 216 -2.63 10.70 -4.48
N THR A 217 -1.69 9.79 -4.71
CA THR A 217 -1.32 8.81 -3.66
C THR A 217 -0.82 9.55 -2.42
N LEU A 218 -1.01 9.01 -1.22
CA LEU A 218 -0.56 9.64 0.01
C LEU A 218 0.96 9.53 0.17
N ILE A 219 1.51 8.31 0.11
CA ILE A 219 2.95 8.04 0.03
C ILE A 219 3.31 7.55 -1.37
N GLY A 220 4.27 8.19 -2.03
CA GLY A 220 4.80 7.73 -3.32
C GLY A 220 6.29 7.41 -3.28
N ILE A 221 6.66 6.17 -3.63
CA ILE A 221 8.06 5.77 -3.79
C ILE A 221 8.44 5.97 -5.26
N GLN A 222 9.45 6.81 -5.45
CA GLN A 222 9.95 7.31 -6.72
C GLN A 222 11.28 6.63 -7.04
N LYS A 223 11.21 5.30 -7.19
CA LYS A 223 12.34 4.43 -7.49
C LYS A 223 13.05 4.81 -8.80
N ASN A 224 14.38 4.73 -8.79
CA ASN A 224 15.20 4.81 -10.00
C ASN A 224 14.96 3.64 -10.95
N ILE A 225 15.18 3.92 -12.23
CA ILE A 225 15.04 2.98 -13.33
C ILE A 225 16.33 2.12 -13.43
N ASP A 226 16.57 1.29 -12.42
CA ASP A 226 17.74 0.42 -12.26
C ASP A 226 17.44 -0.87 -11.46
N ASP A 227 18.38 -1.81 -11.42
CA ASP A 227 18.29 -3.08 -10.67
C ASP A 227 18.58 -2.92 -9.16
N LYS A 228 18.82 -1.69 -8.68
CA LYS A 228 19.14 -1.42 -7.29
C LYS A 228 17.86 -1.30 -6.47
N ALA A 229 17.74 -2.16 -5.47
CA ALA A 229 16.66 -2.10 -4.48
C ALA A 229 16.67 -0.78 -3.71
N ASP A 230 15.50 -0.35 -3.23
CA ASP A 230 15.34 0.85 -2.41
C ASP A 230 15.44 0.56 -0.91
N ASN A 231 14.98 -0.62 -0.47
CA ASN A 231 14.97 -1.10 0.92
C ASN A 231 14.28 -0.15 1.92
N HIS A 232 13.24 0.56 1.49
CA HIS A 232 12.50 1.45 2.40
C HIS A 232 11.72 0.67 3.45
N LEU A 233 11.53 1.28 4.63
CA LEU A 233 10.68 0.75 5.70
C LEU A 233 9.51 1.71 5.97
N ILE A 234 8.30 1.22 5.82
CA ILE A 234 7.06 1.92 6.15
C ILE A 234 6.35 1.09 7.21
N GLU A 235 6.50 1.48 8.47
CA GLU A 235 6.11 0.65 9.61
C GLU A 235 5.39 1.41 10.72
N GLY A 236 4.39 0.77 11.34
CA GLY A 236 3.76 1.31 12.55
C GLY A 236 3.00 2.61 12.29
N ASN A 237 2.57 2.88 11.05
CA ASN A 237 1.83 4.09 10.73
C ASN A 237 0.31 3.85 10.80
N ILE A 238 -0.42 4.92 11.08
CA ILE A 238 -1.88 4.97 11.04
C ILE A 238 -2.30 5.71 9.78
N PHE A 239 -3.15 5.10 8.95
CA PHE A 239 -3.81 5.71 7.80
C PHE A 239 -5.30 5.74 8.08
N TYR A 240 -5.92 6.92 8.09
CA TYR A 240 -7.30 7.06 8.51
C TYR A 240 -8.11 7.99 7.61
N SER A 241 -9.33 7.56 7.29
CA SER A 241 -10.37 8.40 6.66
C SER A 241 -9.97 9.00 5.30
N GLN A 242 -9.13 8.33 4.51
CA GLN A 242 -8.85 8.74 3.13
C GLN A 242 -10.11 8.54 2.27
N LYS A 243 -10.55 9.57 1.54
CA LYS A 243 -11.77 9.53 0.71
C LYS A 243 -11.52 10.23 -0.61
N LYS A 244 -12.11 9.71 -1.70
CA LYS A 244 -12.22 10.45 -2.96
C LYS A 244 -13.54 11.21 -3.08
N ASN A 245 -13.62 12.09 -4.07
CA ASN A 245 -14.85 12.78 -4.47
C ASN A 245 -15.44 13.73 -3.42
N ARG A 246 -14.60 14.33 -2.55
CA ARG A 246 -15.05 15.33 -1.56
C ARG A 246 -15.25 16.71 -2.17
N TYR A 247 -14.69 16.95 -3.36
CA TYR A 247 -14.74 18.22 -4.09
C TYR A 247 -15.34 18.02 -5.50
N ASN A 248 -16.28 17.09 -5.63
CA ASN A 248 -17.03 16.81 -6.86
C ASN A 248 -16.18 16.35 -8.06
N GLU A 249 -15.01 15.75 -7.83
CA GLU A 249 -14.09 15.33 -8.89
C GLU A 249 -14.67 14.30 -9.87
N LEU A 250 -15.67 13.52 -9.43
CA LEU A 250 -16.36 12.51 -10.23
C LEU A 250 -17.66 13.01 -10.88
N ALA A 251 -17.96 14.31 -10.75
CA ALA A 251 -19.07 14.95 -11.47
C ALA A 251 -18.79 15.01 -12.98
N ILE A 252 -17.52 15.14 -13.37
CA ILE A 252 -17.04 15.17 -14.76
C ILE A 252 -17.00 13.72 -15.29
N LYS A 253 -18.08 13.26 -15.93
CA LYS A 253 -18.31 11.84 -16.26
C LYS A 253 -17.31 11.27 -17.25
N GLU A 254 -16.90 12.06 -18.23
CA GLU A 254 -15.85 11.73 -19.20
C GLU A 254 -14.47 11.54 -18.56
N ALA A 255 -14.26 12.11 -17.36
CA ALA A 255 -13.00 12.08 -16.63
C ALA A 255 -12.96 11.07 -15.48
N VAL A 256 -14.08 10.42 -15.18
CA VAL A 256 -14.28 9.58 -13.97
C VAL A 256 -13.22 8.48 -13.82
N ARG A 257 -12.73 7.89 -14.93
CA ARG A 257 -11.78 6.76 -14.89
C ARG A 257 -10.41 7.16 -14.39
N TYR A 258 -9.89 8.33 -14.77
CA TYR A 258 -8.61 8.83 -14.29
C TYR A 258 -8.76 9.69 -13.04
N ASN A 259 -9.80 10.51 -12.93
CA ASN A 259 -10.05 11.29 -11.71
C ASN A 259 -10.41 10.40 -10.51
N GLY A 260 -11.02 9.23 -10.73
CA GLY A 260 -11.24 8.21 -9.71
C GLY A 260 -10.05 7.28 -9.44
N ASN A 261 -8.90 7.54 -10.07
CA ASN A 261 -7.63 6.82 -9.89
C ASN A 261 -6.55 7.75 -9.33
N SER A 262 -5.50 7.17 -8.75
CA SER A 262 -4.40 7.81 -8.04
C SER A 262 -4.82 8.33 -6.66
N TRP A 263 -5.45 7.48 -5.86
CA TRP A 263 -5.87 7.78 -4.49
C TRP A 263 -5.38 6.72 -3.50
N GLU A 264 -4.26 6.09 -3.79
CA GLU A 264 -3.71 5.01 -2.97
C GLU A 264 -3.17 5.56 -1.64
N ALA A 265 -3.23 4.79 -0.56
CA ALA A 265 -2.53 5.12 0.69
C ALA A 265 -1.01 5.08 0.45
N ILE A 266 -0.55 4.12 -0.36
CA ILE A 266 0.84 4.06 -0.81
C ILE A 266 0.95 3.49 -2.23
N ARG A 267 1.90 4.04 -2.99
CA ARG A 267 2.39 3.46 -4.24
C ARG A 267 3.88 3.16 -4.17
N ILE A 268 4.26 1.90 -4.39
CA ILE A 268 5.65 1.42 -4.33
C ILE A 268 6.22 1.22 -5.74
N GLY A 269 6.86 2.25 -6.29
CA GLY A 269 7.35 2.30 -7.68
C GLY A 269 6.29 2.77 -8.68
N ASP A 270 6.59 2.71 -9.97
CA ASP A 270 5.65 3.01 -11.05
C ASP A 270 5.82 2.05 -12.23
N SER A 271 5.01 2.21 -13.28
CA SER A 271 5.07 1.30 -14.43
C SER A 271 6.46 1.24 -15.07
N LYS A 272 7.23 2.33 -15.09
CA LYS A 272 8.55 2.38 -15.71
C LYS A 272 9.61 1.67 -14.87
N SER A 273 9.52 1.76 -13.55
CA SER A 273 10.44 1.08 -12.62
C SER A 273 10.01 -0.35 -12.27
N SER A 274 8.84 -0.79 -12.74
CA SER A 274 8.16 -1.98 -12.22
C SER A 274 8.91 -3.30 -12.36
N GLN A 275 9.76 -3.41 -13.37
CA GLN A 275 10.50 -4.64 -13.66
C GLN A 275 11.74 -4.82 -12.77
N TRP A 276 11.93 -3.95 -11.78
CA TRP A 276 13.07 -3.99 -10.88
C TRP A 276 12.67 -4.08 -9.41
N PRO A 277 13.56 -4.63 -8.56
CA PRO A 277 13.28 -4.76 -7.14
C PRO A 277 13.26 -3.40 -6.47
N SER A 278 12.31 -3.22 -5.55
CA SER A 278 12.34 -2.14 -4.57
C SER A 278 12.70 -2.69 -3.19
N ARG A 279 12.27 -3.93 -2.86
CA ARG A 279 12.46 -4.53 -1.52
C ARG A 279 11.94 -3.65 -0.39
N THR A 280 10.95 -2.82 -0.70
CA THR A 280 10.30 -1.99 0.30
C THR A 280 9.43 -2.87 1.19
N GLN A 281 9.44 -2.56 2.48
CA GLN A 281 8.60 -3.19 3.48
C GLN A 281 7.47 -2.23 3.88
N PHE A 282 6.23 -2.65 3.68
CA PHE A 282 5.03 -1.99 4.21
C PHE A 282 4.42 -2.92 5.26
N VAL A 283 4.81 -2.72 6.51
CA VAL A 283 4.59 -3.71 7.57
C VAL A 283 4.00 -3.11 8.83
N ASN A 284 3.17 -3.87 9.53
CA ASN A 284 2.63 -3.48 10.83
C ASN A 284 1.95 -2.08 10.82
N ASN A 285 1.22 -1.74 9.76
CA ASN A 285 0.46 -0.50 9.67
C ASN A 285 -1.03 -0.74 9.95
N LEU A 286 -1.70 0.29 10.48
CA LEU A 286 -3.14 0.32 10.68
C LEU A 286 -3.79 1.21 9.61
N LEU A 287 -4.69 0.65 8.80
CA LEU A 287 -5.42 1.35 7.75
C LEU A 287 -6.91 1.25 8.04
N VAL A 288 -7.54 2.38 8.34
CA VAL A 288 -8.94 2.45 8.78
C VAL A 288 -9.72 3.38 7.87
N ASP A 289 -10.88 2.93 7.40
CA ASP A 289 -11.81 3.75 6.62
C ASP A 289 -11.16 4.44 5.39
N SER A 290 -10.18 3.76 4.78
CA SER A 290 -9.36 4.28 3.68
C SER A 290 -9.94 3.89 2.32
N ASP A 291 -10.85 4.73 1.82
CA ASP A 291 -11.65 4.50 0.60
C ASP A 291 -11.23 5.40 -0.56
N GLY A 292 -9.92 5.59 -0.73
CA GLY A 292 -9.41 6.44 -1.79
C GLY A 292 -9.77 5.91 -3.18
N GLU A 293 -9.42 4.66 -3.49
CA GLU A 293 -9.76 4.01 -4.76
C GLU A 293 -9.75 2.48 -4.63
N ARG A 294 -9.72 1.75 -5.75
CA ARG A 294 -9.67 0.28 -5.74
C ARG A 294 -8.34 -0.28 -5.19
N GLU A 295 -7.27 0.49 -5.30
CA GLU A 295 -5.92 0.12 -4.86
C GLU A 295 -5.59 0.88 -3.55
N LEU A 296 -5.68 0.20 -2.41
CA LEU A 296 -5.26 0.75 -1.12
C LEU A 296 -3.73 0.89 -1.09
N ILE A 297 -3.06 -0.19 -1.45
CA ILE A 297 -1.61 -0.34 -1.53
C ILE A 297 -1.32 -0.78 -2.97
N SER A 298 -0.75 0.10 -3.80
CA SER A 298 -0.43 -0.22 -5.20
C SER A 298 1.05 -0.53 -5.36
N ILE A 299 1.36 -1.81 -5.52
CA ILE A 299 2.72 -2.30 -5.72
C ILE A 299 3.05 -2.28 -7.20
N LYS A 300 4.10 -1.52 -7.55
CA LYS A 300 4.55 -1.28 -8.92
C LYS A 300 6.06 -1.43 -9.03
N SER A 301 6.59 -2.47 -8.40
CA SER A 301 8.00 -2.88 -8.36
C SER A 301 8.09 -4.30 -7.79
N GLY A 302 9.26 -4.92 -7.84
CA GLY A 302 9.48 -6.29 -7.39
C GLY A 302 9.98 -6.43 -5.95
N GLU A 303 9.88 -7.67 -5.44
CA GLU A 303 10.47 -8.14 -4.18
C GLU A 303 10.03 -7.38 -2.92
N ASN A 304 8.86 -6.74 -2.95
CA ASN A 304 8.32 -6.01 -1.79
C ASN A 304 7.64 -6.96 -0.80
N ARG A 305 7.57 -6.52 0.47
CA ARG A 305 6.89 -7.24 1.55
C ARG A 305 5.77 -6.39 2.14
N ILE A 306 4.55 -6.93 2.10
CA ILE A 306 3.34 -6.29 2.62
C ILE A 306 2.78 -7.20 3.71
N ALA A 307 3.08 -6.90 4.97
CA ALA A 307 2.83 -7.89 6.03
C ALA A 307 2.42 -7.36 7.39
N GLY A 308 1.60 -8.12 8.12
CA GLY A 308 1.20 -7.78 9.49
C GLY A 308 0.33 -6.54 9.61
N ASN A 309 -0.23 -6.03 8.49
CA ASN A 309 -1.06 -4.84 8.53
C ASN A 309 -2.48 -5.19 8.99
N THR A 310 -3.10 -4.28 9.74
CA THR A 310 -4.54 -4.32 10.04
C THR A 310 -5.25 -3.36 9.09
N ILE A 311 -6.17 -3.88 8.28
CA ILE A 311 -6.99 -3.10 7.35
C ILE A 311 -8.44 -3.23 7.80
N PHE A 312 -9.03 -2.16 8.32
CA PHE A 312 -10.38 -2.14 8.86
C PHE A 312 -11.27 -1.21 8.03
N GLU A 313 -12.45 -1.70 7.64
CA GLU A 313 -13.48 -0.95 6.93
C GLU A 313 -12.95 -0.11 5.75
N SER A 314 -11.97 -0.62 5.00
CA SER A 314 -11.39 0.12 3.87
C SER A 314 -11.95 -0.42 2.56
N ALA A 315 -12.69 0.41 1.83
CA ALA A 315 -13.28 0.08 0.53
C ALA A 315 -12.23 0.15 -0.60
N ALA A 316 -11.17 -0.65 -0.46
CA ALA A 316 -9.99 -0.69 -1.30
C ALA A 316 -9.23 -2.02 -1.06
N MET A 317 -8.31 -2.42 -1.96
CA MET A 317 -7.57 -3.69 -1.85
C MET A 317 -6.06 -3.52 -1.88
N ILE A 318 -5.33 -4.47 -1.32
CA ILE A 318 -3.90 -4.67 -1.63
C ILE A 318 -3.79 -5.05 -3.11
N SER A 319 -3.04 -4.27 -3.89
CA SER A 319 -2.98 -4.39 -5.35
C SER A 319 -1.56 -4.69 -5.80
N LEU A 320 -1.29 -5.96 -6.13
CA LEU A 320 -0.06 -6.35 -6.81
C LEU A 320 -0.22 -5.97 -8.28
N ARG A 321 0.11 -4.71 -8.60
CA ARG A 321 -0.31 -4.08 -9.86
C ARG A 321 0.73 -4.26 -10.96
N HIS A 322 2.01 -4.11 -10.64
CA HIS A 322 3.14 -4.40 -11.52
C HIS A 322 4.36 -4.84 -10.70
N GLY A 323 5.26 -5.58 -11.34
CA GLY A 323 6.49 -6.08 -10.72
C GLY A 323 6.30 -7.45 -10.10
N LYS A 324 7.41 -8.16 -9.90
CA LYS A 324 7.41 -9.61 -9.67
C LYS A 324 7.86 -9.96 -8.25
N ALA A 325 7.52 -11.16 -7.79
CA ALA A 325 8.06 -11.73 -6.54
C ALA A 325 7.74 -10.93 -5.26
N ASN A 326 6.61 -10.21 -5.24
CA ASN A 326 6.11 -9.58 -4.01
C ASN A 326 5.46 -10.62 -3.08
N THR A 327 5.59 -10.39 -1.77
CA THR A 327 4.97 -11.21 -0.71
C THR A 327 3.92 -10.41 0.06
N VAL A 328 2.71 -10.97 0.20
CA VAL A 328 1.62 -10.44 1.02
C VAL A 328 1.27 -11.45 2.11
N GLU A 329 1.64 -11.18 3.37
CA GLU A 329 1.51 -12.17 4.43
C GLU A 329 1.07 -11.67 5.80
N ASN A 330 0.38 -12.49 6.58
CA ASN A 330 -0.01 -12.20 7.96
C ASN A 330 -0.86 -10.93 8.14
N ASN A 331 -1.53 -10.43 7.09
CA ASN A 331 -2.39 -9.27 7.21
C ASN A 331 -3.76 -9.68 7.79
N VAL A 332 -4.34 -8.81 8.61
CA VAL A 332 -5.70 -8.96 9.13
C VAL A 332 -6.59 -7.92 8.45
N ILE A 333 -7.52 -8.38 7.61
CA ILE A 333 -8.39 -7.54 6.78
C ILE A 333 -9.83 -7.72 7.24
N ILE A 334 -10.38 -6.69 7.89
CA ILE A 334 -11.69 -6.69 8.51
C ILE A 334 -12.59 -5.75 7.73
N GLY A 335 -13.47 -6.30 6.88
CA GLY A 335 -14.42 -5.51 6.11
C GLY A 335 -15.59 -4.97 6.94
N ASN A 336 -15.89 -5.61 8.07
CA ASN A 336 -17.03 -5.29 8.94
C ASN A 336 -18.35 -5.09 8.18
N ASN A 337 -18.56 -5.87 7.11
CA ASN A 337 -19.72 -5.80 6.22
C ASN A 337 -19.89 -4.47 5.47
N LYS A 338 -18.91 -3.58 5.52
CA LYS A 338 -18.90 -2.36 4.73
C LYS A 338 -18.83 -2.72 3.24
N GLN A 339 -19.66 -2.04 2.45
CA GLN A 339 -19.72 -2.22 1.00
C GLN A 339 -18.40 -1.86 0.32
N ASP A 340 -18.16 -2.50 -0.81
CA ASP A 340 -16.97 -2.32 -1.64
C ASP A 340 -15.65 -2.63 -0.89
N THR A 341 -15.67 -3.41 0.19
CA THR A 341 -14.43 -3.89 0.82
C THR A 341 -13.79 -5.02 0.00
N GLY A 342 -12.51 -5.30 0.22
CA GLY A 342 -11.82 -6.40 -0.44
C GLY A 342 -10.47 -6.69 0.19
N GLY A 343 -9.90 -7.83 -0.18
CA GLY A 343 -8.59 -8.26 0.29
C GLY A 343 -7.48 -7.89 -0.69
N ILE A 344 -7.16 -8.83 -1.57
CA ILE A 344 -5.94 -8.81 -2.39
C ILE A 344 -6.31 -9.03 -3.85
N ARG A 345 -5.75 -8.20 -4.76
CA ARG A 345 -5.89 -8.37 -6.21
C ARG A 345 -4.53 -8.46 -6.89
N ILE A 346 -4.42 -9.35 -7.88
CA ILE A 346 -3.12 -9.83 -8.36
C ILE A 346 -3.01 -9.69 -9.88
N TYR A 347 -1.94 -9.04 -10.32
CA TYR A 347 -1.34 -9.09 -11.65
C TYR A 347 0.09 -9.65 -11.53
N ASP A 348 0.76 -9.86 -12.66
CA ASP A 348 2.21 -10.14 -12.74
C ASP A 348 2.63 -11.45 -12.05
N GLU A 349 3.93 -11.70 -11.95
CA GLU A 349 4.45 -13.07 -11.72
C GLU A 349 5.10 -13.30 -10.34
N ASN A 350 5.11 -14.57 -9.93
CA ASN A 350 5.92 -15.12 -8.83
C ASN A 350 5.51 -14.61 -7.43
N HIS A 351 4.28 -14.14 -7.26
CA HIS A 351 3.79 -13.65 -5.98
C HIS A 351 3.53 -14.75 -4.96
N VAL A 352 3.69 -14.41 -3.68
CA VAL A 352 3.29 -15.24 -2.56
C VAL A 352 2.24 -14.50 -1.75
N VAL A 353 1.06 -15.09 -1.59
CA VAL A 353 -0.05 -14.60 -0.78
C VAL A 353 -0.34 -15.62 0.29
N ARG A 354 0.05 -15.33 1.54
CA ARG A 354 0.05 -16.36 2.58
C ARG A 354 -0.44 -15.90 3.94
N ASN A 355 -1.16 -16.77 4.64
CA ASN A 355 -1.46 -16.58 6.07
C ASN A 355 -2.18 -15.25 6.35
N ASN A 356 -2.95 -14.76 5.39
CA ASN A 356 -3.79 -13.59 5.59
C ASN A 356 -5.14 -14.03 6.17
N TYR A 357 -5.72 -13.20 7.01
CA TYR A 357 -7.03 -13.42 7.62
C TYR A 357 -8.00 -12.34 7.17
N LEU A 358 -9.04 -12.72 6.46
CA LEU A 358 -9.99 -11.82 5.83
C LEU A 358 -11.39 -12.10 6.36
N VAL A 359 -12.12 -11.08 6.82
CA VAL A 359 -13.43 -11.29 7.44
C VAL A 359 -14.43 -10.21 7.07
N GLY A 360 -15.68 -10.59 6.78
CA GLY A 360 -16.77 -9.64 6.60
C GLY A 360 -16.63 -8.74 5.37
N LEU A 361 -16.02 -9.24 4.28
CA LEU A 361 -15.84 -8.47 3.03
C LEU A 361 -17.11 -8.49 2.18
N ARG A 362 -17.46 -7.36 1.54
CA ARG A 362 -18.67 -7.18 0.72
C ARG A 362 -18.39 -6.42 -0.58
N GLY A 363 -19.15 -6.72 -1.63
CA GLY A 363 -19.10 -6.08 -2.94
C GLY A 363 -18.33 -6.88 -3.99
N SER A 364 -18.87 -6.94 -5.21
CA SER A 364 -18.28 -7.70 -6.34
C SER A 364 -17.34 -6.89 -7.23
N GLY A 365 -17.47 -5.56 -7.20
CA GLY A 365 -16.74 -4.63 -8.06
C GLY A 365 -17.06 -3.17 -7.73
N GLY A 366 -16.12 -2.27 -8.01
CA GLY A 366 -16.31 -0.86 -7.68
C GLY A 366 -17.14 -0.08 -8.70
N GLN A 367 -17.58 1.11 -8.28
CA GLN A 367 -18.56 1.94 -9.00
C GLN A 367 -18.08 2.55 -10.33
N ILE A 368 -16.77 2.47 -10.66
CA ILE A 368 -16.18 3.06 -11.86
C ILE A 368 -15.81 1.96 -12.85
N ALA A 369 -16.63 1.80 -13.90
CA ALA A 369 -16.43 0.79 -14.93
C ALA A 369 -15.15 1.03 -15.77
N GLY A 370 -14.60 -0.06 -16.33
CA GLY A 370 -13.47 -0.01 -17.26
C GLY A 370 -12.09 0.09 -16.62
N ASN A 371 -11.99 -0.06 -15.29
CA ASN A 371 -10.74 -0.04 -14.54
C ASN A 371 -10.34 -1.42 -13.97
N ALA A 372 -11.02 -2.50 -14.40
CA ALA A 372 -10.85 -3.85 -13.86
C ALA A 372 -10.97 -3.92 -12.32
N ASP A 373 -11.89 -3.12 -11.77
CA ASP A 373 -12.19 -3.04 -10.34
C ASP A 373 -13.16 -4.17 -9.93
N VAL A 374 -12.61 -5.37 -9.84
CA VAL A 374 -13.28 -6.55 -9.29
C VAL A 374 -12.76 -6.77 -7.88
N ARG A 375 -13.67 -7.06 -6.95
CA ARG A 375 -13.36 -7.24 -5.52
C ARG A 375 -13.73 -8.64 -5.03
N GLY A 376 -13.12 -9.01 -3.91
CA GLY A 376 -13.25 -10.30 -3.23
C GLY A 376 -12.14 -10.47 -2.18
N GLY A 377 -12.03 -11.65 -1.59
CA GLY A 377 -10.96 -12.01 -0.67
C GLY A 377 -9.61 -12.04 -1.38
N VAL A 378 -9.44 -12.95 -2.35
CA VAL A 378 -8.28 -13.00 -3.23
C VAL A 378 -8.75 -13.05 -4.68
N VAL A 379 -8.34 -12.06 -5.48
CA VAL A 379 -8.70 -11.89 -6.88
C VAL A 379 -7.49 -12.15 -7.78
N ILE A 380 -7.56 -13.20 -8.58
CA ILE A 380 -6.62 -13.45 -9.68
C ILE A 380 -7.12 -12.68 -10.91
N ASN A 381 -6.54 -11.53 -11.23
CA ASN A 381 -7.05 -10.73 -12.34
C ASN A 381 -6.77 -11.41 -13.70
N THR A 382 -7.59 -11.12 -14.70
CA THR A 382 -7.20 -11.33 -16.09
C THR A 382 -6.17 -10.30 -16.54
N GLY A 383 -5.32 -10.61 -17.51
CA GLY A 383 -4.41 -9.67 -18.17
C GLY A 383 -4.58 -9.63 -19.69
N ILE A 384 -3.64 -9.00 -20.39
CA ILE A 384 -3.71 -8.78 -21.85
C ILE A 384 -2.56 -9.44 -22.62
N ILE A 385 -1.78 -10.30 -21.95
CA ILE A 385 -0.64 -10.98 -22.54
C ILE A 385 -0.65 -12.49 -22.28
N ASP A 386 -0.17 -13.25 -23.25
CA ASP A 386 -0.11 -14.71 -23.22
C ASP A 386 1.11 -15.21 -22.43
N VAL A 387 1.03 -15.12 -21.10
CA VAL A 387 2.14 -15.50 -20.20
C VAL A 387 2.43 -17.00 -20.20
N LYS A 388 1.46 -17.83 -20.61
CA LYS A 388 1.64 -19.27 -20.85
C LYS A 388 2.70 -19.50 -21.92
N ASN A 389 2.66 -18.67 -22.97
CA ASN A 389 3.64 -18.66 -24.05
C ASN A 389 4.78 -17.65 -23.83
N ASN A 390 5.02 -17.26 -22.57
CA ASN A 390 6.08 -16.35 -22.14
C ASN A 390 6.03 -14.94 -22.75
N GLU A 391 4.85 -14.47 -23.16
CA GLU A 391 4.69 -13.07 -23.52
C GLU A 391 4.91 -12.15 -22.31
N GLN A 392 5.48 -10.97 -22.56
CA GLN A 392 5.77 -9.97 -21.54
C GLN A 392 5.17 -8.63 -21.93
N LEU A 393 4.92 -7.78 -20.93
CA LEU A 393 4.74 -6.36 -21.22
C LEU A 393 6.10 -5.77 -21.61
N ASP A 394 6.12 -4.98 -22.67
CA ASP A 394 7.30 -4.33 -23.19
C ASP A 394 6.92 -2.91 -23.63
N GLN A 395 7.67 -1.92 -23.13
CA GLN A 395 7.44 -0.52 -23.46
C GLN A 395 7.55 -0.22 -24.97
N ALA A 396 8.24 -1.06 -25.74
CA ALA A 396 8.37 -0.95 -27.19
C ALA A 396 7.18 -1.55 -27.96
N VAL A 397 6.35 -2.39 -27.34
CA VAL A 397 5.23 -3.06 -27.99
C VAL A 397 3.94 -2.27 -27.77
N LYS A 398 3.41 -1.67 -28.85
CA LYS A 398 2.19 -0.86 -28.81
C LYS A 398 1.02 -1.66 -28.25
N GLY A 399 0.35 -1.10 -27.24
CA GLY A 399 -0.79 -1.72 -26.58
C GLY A 399 -0.42 -2.74 -25.49
N LYS A 400 0.87 -3.09 -25.35
CA LYS A 400 1.42 -4.00 -24.32
C LYS A 400 2.53 -3.32 -23.52
N GLU A 401 2.46 -2.00 -23.36
CA GLU A 401 3.44 -1.23 -22.60
C GLU A 401 3.43 -1.59 -21.11
N LEU A 402 4.48 -1.21 -20.37
CA LEU A 402 4.64 -1.59 -18.96
C LEU A 402 3.53 -1.08 -18.02
N ASN A 403 2.71 -0.13 -18.45
CA ASN A 403 1.57 0.37 -17.69
C ASN A 403 0.27 -0.44 -17.91
N LYS A 404 0.29 -1.50 -18.72
CA LYS A 404 -0.87 -2.35 -19.01
C LYS A 404 -0.99 -3.50 -18.01
N GLN A 405 -1.76 -4.53 -18.36
CA GLN A 405 -2.20 -5.58 -17.45
C GLN A 405 -1.43 -6.88 -17.70
N TRP A 406 -0.41 -7.14 -16.88
CA TRP A 406 0.40 -8.36 -16.96
C TRP A 406 -0.40 -9.52 -16.37
N THR A 407 -0.74 -10.51 -17.19
CA THR A 407 -1.52 -11.69 -16.75
C THR A 407 -0.81 -12.44 -15.63
N PRO A 408 -1.46 -12.77 -14.49
CA PRO A 408 -0.79 -13.46 -13.39
C PRO A 408 -0.16 -14.79 -13.82
N LYS A 409 1.06 -15.06 -13.35
CA LYS A 409 1.70 -16.37 -13.56
C LYS A 409 2.48 -16.83 -12.34
N ASN A 410 2.43 -18.14 -12.05
CA ASN A 410 3.22 -18.77 -10.99
C ASN A 410 3.00 -18.08 -9.63
N VAL A 411 1.73 -17.89 -9.26
CA VAL A 411 1.35 -17.26 -7.99
C VAL A 411 1.02 -18.34 -6.98
N ILE A 412 1.55 -18.22 -5.77
CA ILE A 412 1.23 -19.08 -4.63
C ILE A 412 0.22 -18.36 -3.75
N VAL A 413 -0.91 -19.02 -3.50
CA VAL A 413 -1.94 -18.58 -2.55
C VAL A 413 -2.09 -19.71 -1.52
N GLU A 414 -1.50 -19.54 -0.34
CA GLU A 414 -1.44 -20.62 0.65
C GLU A 414 -1.84 -20.21 2.06
N ASN A 415 -2.47 -21.10 2.81
CA ASN A 415 -2.78 -20.90 4.23
C ASN A 415 -3.56 -19.62 4.52
N ASN A 416 -4.44 -19.14 3.62
CA ASN A 416 -5.26 -17.96 3.91
C ASN A 416 -6.59 -18.38 4.54
N THR A 417 -7.10 -17.58 5.48
CA THR A 417 -8.44 -17.76 6.06
C THR A 417 -9.35 -16.63 5.61
N MET A 418 -10.52 -16.98 5.09
CA MET A 418 -11.59 -16.04 4.76
C MET A 418 -12.86 -16.46 5.51
N VAL A 419 -13.44 -15.55 6.27
CA VAL A 419 -14.64 -15.82 7.06
C VAL A 419 -15.74 -14.85 6.68
N ASP A 420 -16.91 -15.40 6.34
CA ASP A 420 -18.09 -14.60 6.00
C ASP A 420 -17.78 -13.52 4.95
N VAL A 421 -17.25 -13.95 3.80
CA VAL A 421 -16.89 -13.07 2.67
C VAL A 421 -17.85 -13.30 1.52
N GLU A 422 -18.41 -12.23 0.96
CA GLU A 422 -19.40 -12.34 -0.13
C GLU A 422 -18.82 -12.99 -1.39
N PHE A 423 -17.56 -12.66 -1.69
CA PHE A 423 -16.76 -13.27 -2.74
C PHE A 423 -15.39 -13.65 -2.15
N GLY A 424 -15.15 -14.94 -1.94
CA GLY A 424 -13.90 -15.46 -1.37
C GLY A 424 -12.77 -15.50 -2.39
N MET A 425 -12.51 -16.67 -2.95
CA MET A 425 -11.59 -16.83 -4.07
C MET A 425 -12.27 -16.38 -5.35
N VAL A 426 -11.61 -15.52 -6.12
CA VAL A 426 -12.15 -14.95 -7.35
C VAL A 426 -11.18 -15.19 -8.50
N HIS A 427 -11.60 -15.99 -9.47
CA HIS A 427 -10.96 -16.03 -10.78
C HIS A 427 -11.54 -14.89 -11.61
N GLY A 428 -10.66 -13.98 -12.02
CA GLY A 428 -11.04 -12.77 -12.72
C GLY A 428 -11.62 -13.06 -14.10
N ASN A 429 -12.56 -12.21 -14.51
CA ASN A 429 -13.17 -12.18 -15.84
C ASN A 429 -13.20 -10.74 -16.40
N GLN A 430 -12.27 -9.89 -15.95
CA GLN A 430 -12.29 -8.47 -16.30
C GLN A 430 -11.98 -8.25 -17.78
N GLY A 431 -12.77 -7.38 -18.42
CA GLY A 431 -12.37 -6.71 -19.65
C GLY A 431 -11.43 -5.54 -19.36
N HIS A 432 -10.50 -5.29 -20.28
CA HIS A 432 -9.52 -4.20 -20.17
C HIS A 432 -9.79 -3.09 -21.18
N ARG A 433 -9.37 -1.87 -20.84
CA ARG A 433 -9.39 -0.72 -21.75
C ARG A 433 -7.98 -0.37 -22.16
N VAL A 434 -7.81 0.20 -23.36
CA VAL A 434 -6.50 0.57 -23.91
C VAL A 434 -5.73 1.45 -22.93
N SER A 435 -6.35 2.45 -22.30
CA SER A 435 -5.71 3.20 -21.21
C SER A 435 -6.76 3.80 -20.27
N LEU A 436 -6.34 4.57 -19.26
CA LEU A 436 -7.28 5.39 -18.48
C LEU A 436 -7.96 6.49 -19.32
N PHE A 437 -7.36 6.89 -20.44
CA PHE A 437 -7.82 7.99 -21.29
C PHE A 437 -8.45 7.52 -22.62
N ASP A 438 -8.33 6.23 -22.92
CA ASP A 438 -8.91 5.59 -24.10
C ASP A 438 -9.85 4.48 -23.63
N ASN A 439 -11.14 4.65 -23.96
CA ASN A 439 -12.21 3.76 -23.53
C ASN A 439 -12.41 2.56 -24.45
N SER A 440 -11.62 2.44 -25.53
CA SER A 440 -11.63 1.27 -26.41
C SER A 440 -11.25 0.02 -25.61
N GLN A 441 -11.95 -1.08 -25.87
CA GLN A 441 -11.68 -2.36 -25.20
C GLN A 441 -10.44 -3.02 -25.82
N VAL A 442 -9.68 -3.74 -24.99
CA VAL A 442 -8.66 -4.66 -25.48
C VAL A 442 -9.38 -5.95 -25.91
N GLU A 443 -9.15 -6.38 -27.14
CA GLU A 443 -9.87 -7.52 -27.73
C GLU A 443 -9.50 -8.86 -27.10
N THR A 444 -8.23 -9.04 -26.77
CA THR A 444 -7.71 -10.30 -26.23
C THR A 444 -7.40 -10.17 -24.75
N VAL A 445 -7.96 -11.10 -23.97
CA VAL A 445 -7.79 -11.19 -22.52
C VAL A 445 -7.33 -12.60 -22.17
N PHE A 446 -6.39 -12.70 -21.23
CA PHE A 446 -5.84 -13.95 -20.74
C PHE A 446 -6.08 -14.09 -19.24
N THR A 447 -6.17 -15.32 -18.77
CA THR A 447 -6.41 -15.67 -17.36
C THR A 447 -5.11 -16.13 -16.70
N GLY A 448 -5.10 -16.16 -15.37
CA GLY A 448 -3.91 -16.56 -14.62
C GLY A 448 -3.40 -17.96 -15.01
N ASP A 449 -2.09 -18.11 -15.12
CA ASP A 449 -1.40 -19.36 -15.47
C ASP A 449 -0.63 -19.92 -14.26
N LYS A 450 -0.76 -21.23 -14.00
CA LYS A 450 -0.03 -21.92 -12.92
C LYS A 450 -0.23 -21.29 -11.55
N ILE A 451 -1.49 -21.01 -11.22
CA ILE A 451 -1.87 -20.50 -9.90
C ILE A 451 -1.97 -21.70 -8.94
N GLN A 452 -1.24 -21.63 -7.84
CA GLN A 452 -1.14 -22.69 -6.85
C GLN A 452 -1.91 -22.29 -5.60
N PHE A 453 -3.00 -23.00 -5.34
CA PHE A 453 -3.81 -22.84 -4.14
C PHE A 453 -3.52 -24.00 -3.20
N SER A 454 -3.12 -23.71 -1.95
CA SER A 454 -2.95 -24.77 -0.97
C SER A 454 -3.33 -24.40 0.46
N GLN A 455 -4.05 -25.30 1.13
CA GLN A 455 -4.48 -25.15 2.50
C GLN A 455 -5.20 -23.83 2.79
N ASN A 456 -5.93 -23.24 1.84
CA ASN A 456 -6.79 -22.10 2.14
C ASN A 456 -8.14 -22.56 2.69
N VAL A 457 -8.71 -21.76 3.59
CA VAL A 457 -10.05 -21.98 4.14
C VAL A 457 -10.92 -20.77 3.84
N VAL A 458 -12.01 -20.99 3.13
CA VAL A 458 -13.12 -20.06 3.01
C VAL A 458 -14.30 -20.63 3.77
N TYR A 459 -14.68 -19.97 4.86
CA TYR A 459 -15.75 -20.37 5.77
C TYR A 459 -16.84 -19.31 5.80
N ASN A 460 -17.85 -19.46 4.95
CA ASN A 460 -18.99 -18.55 4.93
C ASN A 460 -20.06 -19.01 5.92
N LEU A 461 -20.46 -18.11 6.82
CA LEU A 461 -21.52 -18.35 7.81
C LEU A 461 -22.90 -18.39 7.14
N ASP A 462 -23.07 -17.54 6.12
CA ASP A 462 -24.15 -17.63 5.15
C ASP A 462 -23.67 -18.42 3.93
N GLU A 463 -24.17 -19.64 3.77
CA GLU A 463 -23.79 -20.55 2.68
C GLU A 463 -24.22 -20.06 1.28
N THR A 464 -25.01 -18.98 1.18
CA THR A 464 -25.34 -18.35 -0.10
C THR A 464 -24.21 -17.48 -0.65
N LEU A 465 -23.26 -17.08 0.20
CA LEU A 465 -22.08 -16.33 -0.21
C LEU A 465 -21.12 -17.20 -1.01
N GLN A 466 -20.40 -16.59 -1.95
CA GLN A 466 -19.59 -17.31 -2.93
C GLN A 466 -18.19 -17.55 -2.37
N ALA A 467 -17.93 -18.77 -1.90
CA ALA A 467 -16.60 -19.18 -1.46
C ALA A 467 -15.59 -19.20 -2.62
N LEU A 468 -16.06 -19.59 -3.81
CA LEU A 468 -15.32 -19.50 -5.06
C LEU A 468 -16.22 -18.92 -6.15
N ARG A 469 -15.73 -17.87 -6.83
CA ARG A 469 -16.32 -17.33 -8.04
C ARG A 469 -15.35 -17.46 -9.21
N ALA A 470 -15.76 -18.16 -10.24
CA ALA A 470 -15.06 -18.30 -11.51
C ALA A 470 -15.98 -17.93 -12.68
N ASP A 471 -15.49 -18.12 -13.90
CA ASP A 471 -16.24 -17.92 -15.14
C ASP A 471 -15.80 -18.98 -16.17
N LEU A 472 -16.75 -19.79 -16.66
CA LEU A 472 -16.50 -20.87 -17.62
C LEU A 472 -15.93 -20.36 -18.95
N ALA A 473 -16.18 -19.10 -19.30
CA ALA A 473 -15.63 -18.49 -20.51
C ALA A 473 -14.16 -18.06 -20.33
N THR A 474 -13.70 -17.94 -19.09
CA THR A 474 -12.33 -17.50 -18.75
C THR A 474 -11.73 -18.37 -17.63
N PRO A 475 -11.54 -19.69 -17.87
CA PRO A 475 -10.92 -20.57 -16.89
C PRO A 475 -9.45 -20.20 -16.67
N LEU A 476 -8.94 -20.37 -15.45
CA LEU A 476 -7.50 -20.33 -15.19
C LEU A 476 -6.77 -21.40 -16.01
N THR A 477 -5.52 -21.14 -16.38
CA THR A 477 -4.67 -22.11 -17.07
C THR A 477 -3.81 -22.87 -16.06
N GLU A 478 -3.88 -24.21 -16.08
CA GLU A 478 -3.10 -25.10 -15.20
C GLU A 478 -3.20 -24.73 -13.69
N PRO A 479 -4.40 -24.42 -13.13
CA PRO A 479 -4.51 -24.18 -11.70
C PRO A 479 -4.29 -25.48 -10.91
N MET A 480 -3.68 -25.35 -9.73
CA MET A 480 -3.50 -26.46 -8.80
C MET A 480 -4.20 -26.14 -7.48
N TYR A 481 -4.99 -27.09 -6.96
CA TYR A 481 -5.65 -26.98 -5.66
C TYR A 481 -5.20 -28.15 -4.79
N SER A 482 -4.78 -27.87 -3.55
CA SER A 482 -4.31 -28.91 -2.63
C SER A 482 -4.75 -28.60 -1.20
N GLY A 483 -5.67 -29.41 -0.67
CA GLY A 483 -6.15 -29.25 0.71
C GLY A 483 -6.99 -27.99 0.92
N GLU A 484 -7.68 -27.52 -0.13
CA GLU A 484 -8.54 -26.36 -0.03
C GLU A 484 -9.86 -26.71 0.67
N THR A 485 -10.40 -25.80 1.47
CA THR A 485 -11.74 -25.95 2.07
C THR A 485 -12.60 -24.74 1.77
N TYR A 486 -13.61 -24.91 0.92
CA TYR A 486 -14.54 -23.86 0.48
C TYR A 486 -15.96 -24.18 0.94
N PHE A 487 -16.30 -23.74 2.15
CA PHE A 487 -17.63 -23.86 2.72
C PHE A 487 -18.47 -22.62 2.33
N GLY A 488 -19.29 -22.78 1.29
CA GLY A 488 -20.12 -21.75 0.65
C GLY A 488 -20.39 -22.09 -0.82
N GLN A 489 -21.06 -21.20 -1.57
CA GLN A 489 -21.32 -21.41 -2.99
C GLN A 489 -20.03 -21.44 -3.82
N VAL A 490 -19.99 -22.34 -4.80
CA VAL A 490 -18.99 -22.36 -5.86
C VAL A 490 -19.71 -22.03 -7.17
N HIS A 491 -19.28 -20.96 -7.84
CA HIS A 491 -19.96 -20.45 -9.03
C HIS A 491 -19.01 -20.38 -10.23
N GLY A 492 -19.54 -20.63 -11.44
CA GLY A 492 -18.83 -20.41 -12.70
C GLY A 492 -17.70 -21.39 -13.02
N ILE A 493 -17.79 -22.61 -12.47
CA ILE A 493 -16.91 -23.74 -12.78
C ILE A 493 -17.74 -25.03 -12.80
N ASP A 494 -17.36 -25.99 -13.63
CA ASP A 494 -18.06 -27.28 -13.73
C ASP A 494 -17.72 -28.16 -12.51
N GLY A 495 -18.63 -28.17 -11.54
CA GLY A 495 -18.46 -28.90 -10.29
C GLY A 495 -17.43 -28.26 -9.35
N VAL A 496 -16.91 -29.05 -8.42
CA VAL A 496 -15.92 -28.62 -7.44
C VAL A 496 -14.53 -29.06 -7.95
N PRO A 497 -13.52 -28.18 -8.00
CA PRO A 497 -12.18 -28.57 -8.43
C PRO A 497 -11.61 -29.72 -7.58
N GLU A 498 -10.86 -30.62 -8.22
CA GLU A 498 -10.11 -31.64 -7.49
C GLU A 498 -9.16 -30.98 -6.47
N GLY A 499 -9.13 -31.48 -5.23
CA GLY A 499 -8.36 -30.88 -4.14
C GLY A 499 -9.11 -29.83 -3.31
N VAL A 500 -10.37 -29.52 -3.67
CA VAL A 500 -11.27 -28.65 -2.90
C VAL A 500 -12.33 -29.47 -2.16
N SER A 501 -12.43 -29.28 -0.85
CA SER A 501 -13.51 -29.80 -0.01
C SER A 501 -14.59 -28.73 0.21
N GLN A 502 -15.86 -29.10 0.11
CA GLN A 502 -16.99 -28.26 0.56
C GLN A 502 -17.55 -28.71 1.92
N GLN A 503 -16.85 -29.61 2.62
CA GLN A 503 -17.25 -30.00 3.97
C GLN A 503 -17.04 -28.82 4.93
N LYS A 504 -17.93 -28.70 5.91
CA LYS A 504 -17.78 -27.72 6.99
C LYS A 504 -16.47 -27.99 7.74
N PRO A 505 -15.53 -27.03 7.81
CA PRO A 505 -14.25 -27.24 8.48
C PRO A 505 -14.43 -27.26 10.00
N ASN A 506 -13.55 -28.00 10.69
CA ASN A 506 -13.47 -27.99 12.14
C ASN A 506 -12.61 -26.82 12.61
N TYR A 507 -13.03 -26.15 13.67
CA TYR A 507 -12.28 -25.01 14.20
C TYR A 507 -12.30 -24.92 15.72
N THR A 508 -11.30 -24.20 16.22
CA THR A 508 -11.29 -23.62 17.57
C THR A 508 -11.22 -22.10 17.47
N LYS A 509 -11.60 -21.41 18.54
CA LYS A 509 -11.47 -19.95 18.64
C LYS A 509 -10.23 -19.61 19.45
N VAL A 510 -9.37 -18.76 18.88
CA VAL A 510 -8.20 -18.17 19.57
C VAL A 510 -8.42 -16.67 19.60
N GLY A 511 -8.87 -16.16 20.74
CA GLY A 511 -9.54 -14.86 20.76
C GLY A 511 -10.73 -14.86 19.80
N ASP A 512 -10.76 -13.89 18.88
CA ASP A 512 -11.80 -13.81 17.84
C ASP A 512 -11.46 -14.51 16.53
N PHE A 513 -10.24 -15.01 16.38
CA PHE A 513 -9.86 -15.72 15.16
C PHE A 513 -10.40 -17.14 15.16
N TYR A 514 -10.81 -17.62 13.98
CA TYR A 514 -11.07 -19.03 13.74
C TYR A 514 -9.76 -19.72 13.33
N GLN A 515 -9.31 -20.67 14.15
CA GLN A 515 -8.20 -21.56 13.81
C GLN A 515 -8.78 -22.88 13.30
N PHE A 516 -8.57 -23.19 12.03
CA PHE A 516 -9.09 -24.40 11.39
C PHE A 516 -8.07 -25.54 11.47
N ALA A 517 -8.56 -26.79 11.50
CA ALA A 517 -7.71 -27.99 11.52
C ALA A 517 -7.27 -28.40 10.11
N GLU A 518 -8.07 -28.05 9.10
CA GLU A 518 -7.91 -28.42 7.69
C GLU A 518 -6.93 -27.50 6.93
N GLY A 519 -6.45 -26.44 7.57
CA GLY A 519 -5.58 -25.43 6.97
C GLY A 519 -5.94 -24.03 7.45
N GLY A 520 -5.84 -23.06 6.55
CA GLY A 520 -6.07 -21.65 6.80
C GLY A 520 -4.87 -20.96 7.44
N ALA A 521 -5.09 -19.73 7.88
CA ALA A 521 -4.08 -18.92 8.54
C ALA A 521 -3.77 -19.48 9.93
N ASP A 522 -2.48 -19.59 10.23
CA ASP A 522 -1.96 -19.77 11.58
C ASP A 522 -2.19 -18.48 12.36
N VAL A 523 -3.19 -18.52 13.25
CA VAL A 523 -3.65 -17.34 13.98
C VAL A 523 -2.66 -16.86 15.03
N SER A 524 -1.67 -17.70 15.40
CA SER A 524 -0.60 -17.30 16.32
C SER A 524 0.35 -16.24 15.73
N LYS A 525 0.31 -16.05 14.41
CA LYS A 525 1.09 -15.06 13.67
C LYS A 525 0.31 -13.77 13.37
N LEU A 526 -0.96 -13.71 13.78
CA LEU A 526 -1.86 -12.61 13.50
C LEU A 526 -1.99 -11.69 14.71
N HIS A 527 -2.09 -10.39 14.43
CA HIS A 527 -2.24 -9.35 15.45
C HIS A 527 -3.10 -8.21 14.90
N VAL A 528 -4.08 -7.75 15.67
CA VAL A 528 -4.89 -6.57 15.34
C VAL A 528 -4.23 -5.35 15.95
N LEU A 529 -3.75 -4.44 15.11
CA LEU A 529 -3.05 -3.24 15.54
C LEU A 529 -4.04 -2.15 15.95
N THR A 530 -3.68 -1.37 16.97
CA THR A 530 -4.41 -0.17 17.38
C THR A 530 -3.48 1.04 17.50
N ALA A 531 -4.05 2.24 17.50
CA ALA A 531 -3.30 3.48 17.68
C ALA A 531 -2.70 3.65 19.09
N ASP A 532 -3.08 2.80 20.05
CA ASP A 532 -2.39 2.73 21.35
C ASP A 532 -1.05 2.00 21.25
N GLU A 533 -0.88 1.11 20.26
CA GLU A 533 0.35 0.34 20.06
C GLU A 533 1.31 1.04 19.09
N ILE A 534 0.76 1.62 18.02
CA ILE A 534 1.54 2.21 16.91
C ILE A 534 1.14 3.67 16.65
N GLY A 535 1.68 4.28 15.60
CA GLY A 535 1.49 5.69 15.30
C GLY A 535 2.29 6.62 16.22
N PRO A 536 1.97 7.92 16.22
CA PRO A 536 2.67 8.89 17.02
C PRO A 536 2.37 8.71 18.52
N SER A 537 3.32 9.14 19.33
CA SER A 537 3.26 9.18 20.80
C SER A 537 2.20 10.13 21.38
N TYR A 538 1.54 10.92 20.53
CA TYR A 538 0.50 11.88 20.88
C TYR A 538 -0.74 11.68 20.00
N ARG A 539 -1.88 12.21 20.45
CA ARG A 539 -3.09 12.38 19.62
C ARG A 539 -3.49 13.85 19.55
N LEU A 540 -4.00 14.26 18.39
CA LEU A 540 -4.47 15.63 18.20
C LEU A 540 -5.92 15.75 18.65
N LYS A 541 -6.22 16.79 19.41
CA LYS A 541 -7.59 17.29 19.58
C LYS A 541 -7.77 18.48 18.65
N ALA A 542 -8.61 18.29 17.63
CA ALA A 542 -8.90 19.28 16.60
C ALA A 542 -10.42 19.51 16.47
N ALA A 543 -10.82 20.63 15.88
CA ALA A 543 -12.21 20.84 15.49
C ALA A 543 -12.59 19.83 14.38
N PRO A 544 -13.84 19.32 14.35
CA PRO A 544 -14.29 18.43 13.29
C PRO A 544 -14.11 19.08 11.91
N LYS A 545 -13.38 18.42 11.00
CA LYS A 545 -13.30 18.82 9.59
C LYS A 545 -14.26 17.95 8.77
N SER A 546 -15.21 18.62 8.10
CA SER A 546 -16.20 17.98 7.23
C SER A 546 -15.61 17.58 5.89
#